data_AF-A0A931UXT6-F1
#
_entry.id   AF-A0A931UXT6-F1
#
_cell.length_a   1.000
_cell.length_b   1.000
_cell.length_c   1.000
_cell.angle_alpha   90.00
_cell.angle_beta   90.00
_cell.angle_gamma   90.00
#
_symmetry.space_group_name_H-M   'P 1'
#
loop_
_entity.id
_entity.type
_entity.pdbx_description
1 polymer ?
#
loop_
_entity_poly.entity_id
_entity_poly.type
_entity_poly.pdbx_seq_one_letter_code
_entity_poly.pdbx_strand_id
1 'polypeptide(L)' 'KIRNAVYQRGICEMREARSCCDVAVARGYVGSISPVTLSKIDHVIGALVKIVR' A
#
# COMPACT_ATOMS: atom_id res chain seq x y z
N LYS A 1 17.86 -13.45 5.88
CA LYS A 1 18.00 -12.89 4.51
C LYS A 1 16.71 -13.04 3.69
N ILE A 2 16.16 -14.24 3.48
CA ILE A 2 14.91 -14.46 2.71
C ILE A 2 13.71 -13.72 3.32
N ARG A 3 13.52 -13.79 4.64
CA ARG A 3 12.41 -13.14 5.35
C ARG A 3 12.33 -11.62 5.11
N ASN A 4 13.46 -10.92 5.11
CA ASN A 4 13.49 -9.48 4.83
C ASN A 4 13.15 -9.18 3.37
N ALA A 5 13.56 -10.01 2.41
CA ALA A 5 13.19 -9.85 1.01
C ALA A 5 11.67 -10.00 0.80
N VAL A 6 11.03 -10.94 1.50
CA VAL A 6 9.57 -11.12 1.46
C VAL A 6 8.85 -9.86 1.97
N TYR A 7 9.26 -9.33 3.12
CA TYR A 7 8.63 -8.11 3.65
C TYR A 7 8.91 -6.87 2.81
N GLN A 8 10.12 -6.74 2.23
CA GLN A 8 10.44 -5.64 1.30
C GLN A 8 9.57 -5.69 0.05
N ARG A 9 9.35 -6.89 -0.50
CA ARG A 9 8.41 -7.08 -1.61
C ARG A 9 7.00 -6.66 -1.23
N GLY A 10 6.49 -7.11 -0.08
CA GLY A 10 5.17 -6.70 0.42
C GLY A 10 5.03 -5.18 0.61
N ILE A 11 6.09 -4.49 1.08
CA ILE A 11 6.09 -3.01 1.17
C ILE A 11 5.92 -2.38 -0.23
N CYS A 12 6.62 -2.90 -1.23
CA CYS A 12 6.53 -2.40 -2.60
C CYS A 12 5.14 -2.62 -3.19
N GLU A 13 4.60 -3.84 -3.07
CA GLU A 13 3.25 -4.20 -3.56
C GLU A 13 2.16 -3.33 -2.92
N MET A 14 2.26 -3.06 -1.61
CA MET A 14 1.28 -2.20 -0.93
C MET A 14 1.39 -0.72 -1.33
N ARG A 15 2.61 -0.22 -1.59
CA ARG A 15 2.80 1.13 -2.13
C ARG A 15 2.26 1.27 -3.56
N GLU A 16 2.42 0.23 -4.37
CA GLU A 16 1.83 0.18 -5.71
C GLU A 16 0.30 0.18 -5.63
N ALA A 17 -0.29 -0.66 -4.76
CA ALA A 17 -1.73 -0.66 -4.52
C ALA A 17 -2.25 0.73 -4.11
N ARG A 18 -1.51 1.45 -3.25
CA ARG A 18 -1.84 2.83 -2.88
C ARG A 18 -1.82 3.76 -4.08
N SER A 19 -0.77 3.68 -4.90
CA SER A 19 -0.65 4.49 -6.12
C SER A 19 -1.76 4.20 -7.12
N CYS A 20 -2.17 2.94 -7.27
CA CYS A 20 -3.31 2.55 -8.10
C CYS A 20 -4.62 3.19 -7.64
N CYS A 21 -4.86 3.32 -6.33
CA CYS A 21 -6.01 4.05 -5.79
C CYS A 21 -5.99 5.52 -6.23
N ASP A 22 -4.83 6.19 -6.13
CA ASP A 22 -4.69 7.60 -6.51
C ASP A 22 -4.88 7.77 -8.04
N VAL A 23 -4.31 6.87 -8.84
CA VAL A 23 -4.49 6.85 -10.31
C VAL A 23 -5.95 6.61 -10.69
N ALA A 24 -6.65 5.69 -10.01
CA ALA A 24 -8.05 5.39 -10.31
C ALA A 24 -8.97 6.60 -10.11
N VAL A 25 -8.72 7.40 -9.06
CA VAL A 25 -9.43 8.67 -8.83
C VAL A 25 -9.01 9.72 -9.87
N ALA A 26 -7.71 9.90 -10.09
CA ALA A 26 -7.20 10.91 -11.03
C ALA A 26 -7.65 10.68 -12.48
N ARG A 27 -7.81 9.41 -12.88
CA ARG A 27 -8.31 9.02 -14.20
C ARG A 27 -9.83 8.96 -14.29
N GLY A 28 -10.54 9.18 -13.19
CA GLY A 28 -12.01 9.14 -13.14
C GLY A 28 -12.60 7.74 -13.29
N TYR A 29 -11.82 6.67 -13.09
CA TYR A 29 -12.35 5.29 -13.06
C TYR A 29 -13.28 5.08 -11.86
N VAL A 30 -13.02 5.80 -10.76
CA VAL A 30 -13.88 5.85 -9.57
C VAL A 30 -13.99 7.29 -9.09
N GLY A 31 -15.14 7.65 -8.49
CA GLY A 31 -15.35 9.01 -7.97
C GLY A 31 -14.54 9.32 -6.71
N SER A 32 -14.33 8.31 -5.85
CA SER A 32 -13.47 8.41 -4.67
C SER A 32 -13.09 7.03 -4.16
N ILE A 33 -12.04 6.97 -3.33
CA ILE A 33 -11.69 5.78 -2.55
C ILE A 33 -12.07 6.04 -1.10
N SER A 34 -12.67 5.05 -0.44
CA SER A 34 -13.02 5.15 0.98
C SER A 34 -11.78 5.48 1.82
N PRO A 35 -11.83 6.49 2.70
CA PRO A 35 -10.74 6.81 3.62
C PRO A 35 -10.33 5.62 4.50
N VAL A 36 -11.29 4.72 4.82
CA VAL A 36 -11.03 3.50 5.57
C VAL A 36 -10.13 2.53 4.79
N THR A 37 -10.34 2.40 3.48
CA THR A 37 -9.50 1.56 2.61
C THR A 37 -8.08 2.10 2.55
N LEU A 38 -7.94 3.40 2.35
CA LEU A 38 -6.65 4.10 2.34
C LEU A 38 -5.90 3.93 3.66
N SER A 39 -6.59 4.13 4.78
CA SER A 39 -6.02 3.93 6.12
C SER A 39 -5.56 2.49 6.37
N LYS A 40 -6.28 1.49 5.86
CA LYS A 40 -5.88 0.07 5.96
C LYS A 40 -4.60 -0.20 5.17
N ILE A 41 -4.47 0.34 3.96
CA ILE A 41 -3.26 0.19 3.15
C ILE A 41 -2.07 0.83 3.87
N ASP A 42 -2.22 2.07 4.35
CA ASP A 42 -1.18 2.80 5.05
C ASP A 42 -0.75 2.08 6.35
N HIS A 43 -1.72 1.49 7.07
CA HIS A 43 -1.44 0.68 8.26
C HIS A 43 -0.59 -0.55 7.94
N VAL A 44 -0.91 -1.30 6.89
CA VAL A 44 -0.14 -2.49 6.49
C VAL A 44 1.28 -2.11 6.07
N ILE A 45 1.47 -1.02 5.31
CA ILE A 45 2.80 -0.50 4.97
C ILE A 45 3.59 -0.20 6.25
N GLY A 46 2.98 0.52 7.20
CA GLY A 46 3.61 0.85 8.48
C GLY A 46 4.00 -0.39 9.30
N ALA A 47 3.15 -1.41 9.33
CA ALA A 47 3.42 -2.67 10.00
C ALA A 47 4.60 -3.42 9.36
N LEU A 48 4.62 -3.53 8.03
CA LEU A 48 5.70 -4.22 7.31
C LEU A 48 7.05 -3.48 7.46
N VAL A 49 7.06 -2.15 7.38
CA VAL A 49 8.28 -1.35 7.59
C VAL A 49 8.86 -1.55 8.99
N LYS A 50 8.01 -1.65 10.03
CA LYS A 50 8.45 -1.93 11.40
C LYS A 50 9.07 -3.31 11.59
N ILE A 51 8.68 -4.29 10.77
CA ILE A 51 9.24 -5.65 10.85
C ILE A 51 10.62 -5.73 10.17
N VAL A 52 10.85 -4.91 9.13
CA VAL A 52 12.11 -4.92 8.38
C VAL A 52 13.19 -4.03 9.02
N ARG A 53 12.78 -2.99 9.75
CA ARG A 53 13.68 -2.16 10.57
C ARG A 53 14.08 -2.89 11.85
#